data_AF-A0A7X3CPF5-F1
#
_entry.id   AF-A0A7X3CPF5-F1
#
_cell.length_a   1.000
_cell.length_b   1.000
_cell.length_c   1.000
_cell.angle_alpha   90.00
_cell.angle_beta   90.00
_cell.angle_gamma   90.00
#
_symmetry.space_group_name_H-M   'P 1'
#
loop_
_entity.id
_entity.type
_entity.pdbx_description
1 polymer ?
#
loop_
_entity_poly.entity_id
_entity_poly.type
_entity_poly.pdbx_seq_one_letter_code
_entity_poly.pdbx_strand_id
1 'polypeptide(L)'
;MSTKDIMKENKLLIIGLGALALVRPVMKMTGVMDLIGQQFGSILMTVLISLVWLVIVLVKRVTHPVGILIGAGLSYALFAILLSGIVSPILTGKLQGPLTNPFAIVSVFVTNAVWGFIVGIIAKAFSRGTQDQHT
;
A
#
# COMPACT_ATOMS: atom_id res chain seq x y z
N MET A 1 23.25 -6.10 9.53
CA MET A 1 22.52 -6.37 8.27
C MET A 1 22.14 -5.04 7.64
N SER A 2 22.43 -4.82 6.35
CA SER A 2 22.11 -3.55 5.70
C SER A 2 20.61 -3.48 5.40
N THR A 3 20.02 -2.28 5.41
CA THR A 3 18.62 -2.06 5.01
C THR A 3 18.31 -2.67 3.63
N LYS A 4 19.29 -2.65 2.73
CA LYS A 4 19.19 -3.25 1.40
C LYS A 4 19.01 -4.77 1.45
N ASP A 5 19.67 -5.46 2.38
CA ASP A 5 19.60 -6.91 2.51
C ASP A 5 18.22 -7.33 3.01
N ILE A 6 17.69 -6.60 3.99
CA ILE A 6 16.34 -6.82 4.55
C ILE A 6 15.27 -6.64 3.46
N MET A 7 15.39 -5.61 2.63
CA MET A 7 14.47 -5.37 1.52
C MET A 7 14.54 -6.48 0.46
N LYS A 8 15.75 -6.99 0.18
CA LYS A 8 15.96 -8.04 -0.82
C LYS A 8 15.35 -9.37 -0.37
N GLU A 9 15.54 -9.71 0.90
CA GLU A 9 14.98 -10.94 1.50
C GLU A 9 13.46 -10.90 1.60
N ASN A 10 12.89 -9.74 1.92
CA ASN A 10 11.44 -9.55 2.07
C ASN A 10 10.75 -9.05 0.78
N LYS A 11 11.42 -9.11 -0.37
CA LYS A 11 10.92 -8.55 -1.64
C LYS A 11 9.57 -9.14 -2.05
N LEU A 12 9.39 -10.45 -1.88
CA LEU A 12 8.11 -11.13 -2.18
C LEU A 12 6.98 -10.62 -1.28
N LEU A 13 7.25 -10.38 0.00
CA LEU A 13 6.27 -9.86 0.94
C LEU A 13 5.90 -8.41 0.60
N ILE A 14 6.89 -7.58 0.27
CA ILE A 14 6.67 -6.19 -0.18
C ILE A 14 5.77 -6.15 -1.43
N ILE A 15 6.08 -6.97 -2.43
CA ILE A 15 5.31 -7.07 -3.68
C ILE A 15 3.90 -7.58 -3.38
N GLY A 16 3.76 -8.64 -2.57
CA GLY A 16 2.47 -9.21 -2.20
C GLY A 16 1.57 -8.22 -1.46
N LEU A 17 2.13 -7.48 -0.49
CA LEU A 17 1.41 -6.43 0.23
C LEU A 17 0.98 -5.28 -0.70
N GLY A 18 1.88 -4.85 -1.60
CA GLY A 18 1.58 -3.84 -2.60
C GLY A 18 0.47 -4.29 -3.58
N ALA A 19 0.50 -5.55 -4.00
CA ALA A 19 -0.51 -6.14 -4.87
C ALA A 19 -1.86 -6.28 -4.15
N LEU A 20 -1.87 -6.65 -2.86
CA LEU A 20 -3.10 -6.72 -2.07
C LEU A 20 -3.80 -5.37 -2.00
N ALA A 21 -3.05 -4.27 -1.94
CA ALA A 21 -3.63 -2.93 -1.93
C ALA A 21 -4.34 -2.56 -3.25
N LEU A 22 -4.11 -3.27 -4.36
CA LEU A 22 -4.85 -3.09 -5.61
C LEU A 22 -6.34 -3.44 -5.52
N VAL A 23 -6.75 -4.15 -4.48
CA VAL A 23 -8.16 -4.41 -4.18
C VAL A 23 -8.97 -3.11 -4.17
N ARG A 24 -8.39 -2.00 -3.67
CA ARG A 24 -9.06 -0.69 -3.63
C ARG A 24 -9.31 -0.10 -5.04
N PRO A 25 -8.31 0.11 -5.91
CA PRO A 25 -8.55 0.63 -7.24
C PRO A 25 -9.44 -0.29 -8.08
N VAL A 26 -9.35 -1.61 -7.92
CA VAL A 26 -10.26 -2.56 -8.59
C VAL A 26 -11.71 -2.32 -8.14
N MET A 27 -11.98 -2.23 -6.84
CA MET A 27 -13.34 -1.95 -6.36
C MET A 27 -13.89 -0.60 -6.82
N LYS A 28 -13.04 0.43 -6.86
CA LYS A 28 -13.41 1.73 -7.41
C LYS A 28 -13.77 1.62 -8.91
N MET A 29 -13.00 0.86 -9.68
CA MET A 29 -13.28 0.64 -11.11
C MET A 29 -14.55 -0.17 -11.36
N THR A 30 -14.87 -1.14 -10.49
CA THR A 30 -16.08 -1.97 -10.62
C THR A 30 -17.37 -1.28 -10.16
N GLY A 31 -17.30 -0.04 -9.65
CA GLY A 31 -18.48 0.70 -9.17
C GLY A 31 -19.06 0.22 -7.83
N VAL A 32 -18.45 -0.78 -7.18
CA VAL A 32 -18.87 -1.29 -5.86
C VAL A 32 -18.83 -0.18 -4.79
N MET A 33 -17.89 0.76 -4.92
CA MET A 33 -17.82 1.93 -4.04
C MET A 33 -18.98 2.92 -4.20
N ASP A 34 -19.64 2.95 -5.37
CA ASP A 34 -20.76 3.86 -5.62
C ASP A 34 -22.04 3.38 -4.91
N LEU A 35 -22.16 2.07 -4.64
CA LEU A 35 -23.27 1.48 -3.90
C LEU A 35 -23.23 1.79 -2.39
N ILE A 36 -22.05 2.03 -1.84
CA ILE A 36 -21.81 2.22 -0.40
C ILE A 36 -21.53 3.70 -0.06
N GLY A 37 -21.39 4.54 -1.10
CA GLY A 37 -20.99 5.95 -1.00
C GLY A 37 -19.47 6.13 -1.14
N GLN A 38 -19.05 6.90 -2.15
CA GLN A 38 -17.64 7.06 -2.52
C GLN A 38 -16.72 7.50 -1.37
N GLN A 39 -17.20 8.40 -0.52
CA GLN A 39 -16.44 8.94 0.61
C GLN A 39 -16.14 7.85 1.64
N PHE A 40 -17.20 7.14 2.03
CA PHE A 40 -17.15 6.10 3.05
C PHE A 40 -16.37 4.88 2.54
N GLY A 41 -16.62 4.45 1.30
CA GLY A 41 -15.89 3.35 0.67
C GLY A 41 -14.38 3.63 0.53
N SER A 42 -14.00 4.87 0.23
CA SER A 42 -12.60 5.27 0.11
C SER A 42 -11.84 5.22 1.44
N ILE A 43 -12.45 5.73 2.51
CA ILE A 43 -11.88 5.71 3.86
C ILE A 43 -11.82 4.27 4.38
N LEU A 44 -12.94 3.53 4.29
CA LEU A 44 -13.03 2.15 4.75
C LEU A 44 -11.96 1.26 4.10
N MET A 45 -11.73 1.39 2.79
CA MET A 45 -10.69 0.62 2.12
C MET A 45 -9.28 1.00 2.54
N THR A 46 -9.04 2.27 2.84
CA THR A 46 -7.74 2.72 3.31
C THR A 46 -7.44 2.13 4.69
N VAL A 47 -8.45 2.09 5.56
CA VAL A 47 -8.37 1.46 6.88
C VAL A 47 -8.18 -0.06 6.75
N LEU A 48 -8.97 -0.74 5.92
CA LEU A 48 -8.86 -2.19 5.71
C LEU A 48 -7.49 -2.60 5.16
N ILE A 49 -6.98 -1.89 4.15
CA ILE A 49 -5.64 -2.17 3.60
C ILE A 49 -4.57 -1.96 4.67
N SER A 50 -4.67 -0.86 5.42
CA SER A 50 -3.72 -0.55 6.51
C SER A 50 -3.75 -1.61 7.60
N LEU A 51 -4.94 -2.09 7.99
CA LEU A 51 -5.12 -3.17 8.96
C LEU A 51 -4.53 -4.48 8.44
N VAL A 52 -4.80 -4.85 7.19
CA VAL A 52 -4.25 -6.08 6.60
C VAL A 52 -2.72 -6.03 6.57
N TRP A 53 -2.15 -4.91 6.13
CA TRP A 53 -0.71 -4.66 6.15
C TRP A 53 -0.13 -4.79 7.56
N LEU A 54 -0.77 -4.15 8.55
CA LEU A 54 -0.35 -4.20 9.94
C LEU A 54 -0.42 -5.61 10.51
N VAL A 55 -1.53 -6.33 10.32
CA VAL A 55 -1.72 -7.72 10.78
C VAL A 55 -0.67 -8.64 10.18
N ILE A 56 -0.44 -8.57 8.87
CA ILE A 56 0.54 -9.44 8.19
C ILE A 56 1.94 -9.20 8.76
N VAL A 57 2.33 -7.94 8.95
CA VAL A 57 3.66 -7.58 9.47
C VAL A 57 3.84 -8.02 10.93
N LEU A 58 2.79 -7.89 11.76
CA LEU A 58 2.80 -8.36 13.15
C LEU A 58 2.86 -9.89 13.22
N VAL A 59 2.06 -10.60 12.43
CA VAL A 59 2.04 -12.08 12.38
C VAL A 59 3.37 -12.63 11.87
N LYS A 60 3.96 -12.01 10.85
CA LYS A 60 5.28 -12.38 10.31
C LYS A 60 6.44 -11.98 11.22
N ARG A 61 6.17 -11.28 12.35
CA ARG A 61 7.15 -10.77 13.32
C ARG A 61 8.36 -10.13 12.67
N VAL A 62 8.12 -9.28 11.68
CA VAL A 62 9.24 -8.80 10.86
C VAL A 62 10.07 -7.80 11.65
N THR A 63 11.40 -7.95 11.60
CA THR A 63 12.36 -7.16 12.38
C THR A 63 12.36 -5.67 12.01
N HIS A 64 11.99 -5.33 10.76
CA HIS A 64 12.01 -3.96 10.23
C HIS A 64 10.67 -3.59 9.55
N PRO A 65 9.59 -3.43 10.33
CA PRO A 65 8.23 -3.24 9.80
C PRO A 65 8.09 -1.95 8.97
N VAL A 66 8.78 -0.87 9.36
CA VAL A 66 8.72 0.44 8.69
C VAL A 66 9.23 0.36 7.25
N GLY A 67 10.41 -0.22 7.03
CA GLY A 67 11.02 -0.29 5.70
C GLY A 67 10.20 -1.16 4.74
N ILE A 68 9.63 -2.25 5.25
CA ILE A 68 8.76 -3.14 4.47
C ILE A 68 7.47 -2.43 4.07
N LEU A 69 6.83 -1.70 4.98
CA LEU A 69 5.57 -1.03 4.72
C LEU A 69 5.72 0.19 3.80
N ILE A 70 6.84 0.93 3.90
CA ILE A 70 7.21 1.92 2.87
C ILE A 70 7.35 1.23 1.51
N GLY A 71 8.10 0.11 1.45
CA GLY A 71 8.28 -0.65 0.22
C GLY A 71 6.96 -1.16 -0.37
N ALA A 72 6.02 -1.60 0.49
CA ALA A 72 4.69 -2.01 0.09
C ALA A 72 3.88 -0.85 -0.49
N GLY A 73 3.94 0.33 0.15
CA GLY A 73 3.36 1.57 -0.36
C GLY A 73 3.90 1.97 -1.73
N LEU A 74 5.22 1.91 -1.91
CA LEU A 74 5.86 2.19 -3.21
C LEU A 74 5.46 1.16 -4.27
N SER A 75 5.37 -0.11 -3.91
CA SER A 75 4.95 -1.18 -4.83
C SER A 75 3.49 -0.99 -5.25
N TYR A 76 2.61 -0.66 -4.31
CA TYR A 76 1.23 -0.30 -4.60
C TYR A 76 1.13 0.93 -5.52
N ALA A 77 1.91 1.99 -5.25
CA ALA A 77 1.95 3.17 -6.11
C ALA A 77 2.30 2.81 -7.55
N LEU A 78 3.34 1.98 -7.75
CA LEU A 78 3.74 1.49 -9.06
C LEU A 78 2.59 0.72 -9.72
N PHE A 79 1.97 -0.23 -9.02
CA PHE A 79 0.87 -0.99 -9.59
C PHE A 79 -0.36 -0.14 -9.90
N ALA A 80 -0.70 0.84 -9.06
CA ALA A 80 -1.83 1.73 -9.30
C ALA A 80 -1.59 2.61 -10.55
N ILE A 81 -0.35 3.06 -10.77
CA ILE A 81 0.03 3.81 -11.97
C ILE A 81 -0.09 2.91 -13.21
N LEU A 82 0.45 1.70 -13.16
CA LEU A 82 0.36 0.73 -14.27
C LEU A 82 -1.10 0.37 -14.58
N LEU A 83 -1.89 0.08 -13.55
CA LEU A 83 -3.31 -0.23 -13.68
C LEU A 83 -4.06 0.95 -14.30
N SER A 84 -3.84 2.18 -13.84
CA SER A 84 -4.45 3.37 -14.43
C SER A 84 -4.05 3.57 -15.89
N GLY A 85 -2.78 3.34 -16.22
CA GLY A 85 -2.25 3.46 -17.58
C GLY A 85 -2.77 2.44 -18.56
N ILE A 86 -3.08 1.23 -18.10
CA ILE A 86 -3.60 0.15 -18.93
C ILE A 86 -5.12 0.20 -19.00
N VAL A 87 -5.79 0.38 -17.86
CA VAL A 87 -7.24 0.28 -17.76
C VAL A 87 -7.94 1.55 -18.27
N SER A 88 -7.39 2.75 -18.02
CA SER A 88 -8.07 3.97 -18.47
C SER A 88 -8.17 4.14 -19.99
N PRO A 89 -7.16 3.81 -20.81
CA PRO A 89 -7.31 3.88 -22.27
C PRO A 89 -8.30 2.85 -22.78
N ILE A 90 -8.36 1.65 -22.16
CA ILE A 90 -9.29 0.60 -22.54
C ILE A 90 -10.74 1.02 -22.24
N LEU A 91 -11.00 1.60 -21.07
CA LEU A 91 -12.36 1.97 -20.67
C LEU A 91 -12.84 3.30 -21.26
N THR A 92 -11.95 4.28 -21.43
CA THR A 92 -12.33 5.67 -21.77
C THR A 92 -11.77 6.16 -23.10
N GLY A 93 -10.93 5.36 -23.79
CA GLY A 93 -10.27 5.75 -25.04
C GLY A 93 -9.21 6.85 -24.89
N LYS A 94 -8.97 7.35 -23.68
CA LYS A 94 -7.96 8.37 -23.37
C LYS A 94 -7.05 7.88 -22.26
N LEU A 95 -5.76 8.20 -22.37
CA LEU A 95 -4.82 7.98 -21.28
C LEU A 95 -5.19 8.91 -20.12
N GLN A 96 -5.61 8.35 -18.99
CA GLN A 96 -5.96 9.08 -17.79
C GLN A 96 -5.16 8.57 -16.59
N GLY A 97 -4.93 9.47 -15.63
CA GLY A 97 -4.24 9.18 -14.39
C GLY A 97 -2.80 9.66 -14.37
N PRO A 98 -1.98 9.19 -13.40
CA PRO A 98 -0.70 9.81 -13.08
C PRO A 98 0.29 9.85 -14.26
N LEU A 99 0.16 8.93 -15.23
CA LEU A 99 1.02 8.89 -16.42
C LEU A 99 0.89 10.11 -17.33
N THR A 100 -0.17 10.90 -17.22
CA THR A 100 -0.33 12.14 -18.01
C THR A 100 0.46 13.31 -17.44
N ASN A 101 0.95 13.23 -16.20
CA ASN A 101 1.67 14.31 -15.54
C ASN A 101 2.78 13.77 -14.60
N PRO A 102 4.07 14.05 -14.87
CA PRO A 102 5.18 13.61 -14.02
C PRO A 102 5.03 13.99 -12.53
N PHE A 103 4.46 15.16 -12.23
CA PHE A 103 4.20 15.58 -10.85
C PHE A 103 3.14 14.70 -10.16
N ALA A 104 2.16 14.20 -10.91
CA ALA A 104 1.16 13.28 -10.39
C ALA A 104 1.78 11.91 -10.04
N ILE A 105 2.74 11.42 -10.84
CA ILE A 105 3.53 10.21 -10.53
C ILE A 105 4.22 10.37 -9.18
N VAL A 106 5.00 11.45 -9.02
CA VAL A 106 5.75 11.72 -7.78
C VAL A 106 4.79 11.85 -6.60
N SER A 107 3.68 12.55 -6.75
CA SER A 107 2.66 12.71 -5.71
C SER A 107 2.09 11.36 -5.25
N VAL A 108 1.79 10.44 -6.17
CA VAL A 108 1.28 9.11 -5.83
C VAL A 108 2.34 8.31 -5.06
N PHE A 109 3.60 8.32 -5.49
CA PHE A 109 4.67 7.64 -4.76
C PHE A 109 4.87 8.21 -3.35
N VAL A 110 4.96 9.54 -3.22
CA VAL A 110 5.16 10.21 -1.92
C VAL A 110 4.00 9.91 -0.97
N THR A 111 2.76 10.06 -1.44
CA THR A 111 1.57 9.82 -0.61
C THR A 111 1.54 8.39 -0.08
N ASN A 112 1.84 7.40 -0.93
CA ASN A 112 1.85 6.00 -0.50
C ASN A 112 3.06 5.65 0.38
N ALA A 113 4.21 6.27 0.16
CA ALA A 113 5.36 6.14 1.05
C ALA A 113 5.07 6.69 2.45
N VAL A 114 4.41 7.86 2.53
CA VAL A 114 3.98 8.46 3.81
C VAL A 114 3.00 7.55 4.53
N TRP A 115 2.00 7.00 3.83
CA TRP A 115 1.08 6.03 4.43
C TRP A 115 1.78 4.76 4.92
N GLY A 116 2.65 4.17 4.10
CA GLY A 116 3.46 3.02 4.50
C GLY A 116 4.34 3.30 5.72
N PHE A 117 4.89 4.51 5.82
CA PHE A 117 5.65 4.97 6.97
C PHE A 117 4.79 5.09 8.23
N ILE A 118 3.61 5.72 8.15
CA ILE A 118 2.68 5.87 9.28
C ILE A 118 2.27 4.50 9.81
N VAL A 119 1.79 3.61 8.94
CA VAL A 119 1.41 2.23 9.32
C VAL A 119 2.60 1.47 9.88
N GLY A 120 3.79 1.69 9.32
CA GLY A 120 5.05 1.12 9.79
C GLY A 120 5.43 1.54 11.21
N ILE A 121 5.25 2.82 11.55
CA ILE A 121 5.46 3.32 12.91
C ILE A 121 4.48 2.67 13.87
N ILE A 122 3.21 2.60 13.49
CA ILE A 122 2.17 1.97 14.31
C ILE A 122 2.54 0.49 14.55
N ALA A 123 2.87 -0.26 13.50
CA ALA A 123 3.31 -1.65 13.63
C ALA A 123 4.53 -1.79 14.55
N LYS A 124 5.53 -0.91 14.43
CA LYS A 124 6.71 -0.90 15.32
C LYS A 124 6.33 -0.67 16.79
N ALA A 125 5.38 0.22 17.06
CA ALA A 125 4.91 0.49 18.43
C ALA A 125 4.24 -0.75 19.04
N PHE A 126 3.37 -1.43 18.28
CA PHE A 126 2.72 -2.67 18.72
C PHE A 126 3.70 -3.84 18.90
N SER A 127 4.67 -4.01 17.99
CA SER A 127 5.69 -5.06 18.12
C SER A 127 6.57 -4.89 19.35
N ARG A 128 6.86 -3.64 19.77
CA ARG A 128 7.63 -3.36 20.99
C ARG A 128 6.83 -3.69 22.26
N GLY A 129 5.56 -3.27 22.34
CA GLY A 129 4.71 -3.61 23.49
C GLY A 129 4.48 -5.12 23.67
N THR A 130 4.64 -5.91 22.60
CA THR A 130 4.54 -7.38 22.66
C THR A 130 5.84 -8.05 23.14
N GLN A 131 7.00 -7.38 23.02
CA GLN A 131 8.29 -7.90 23.52
C GLN A 131 8.46 -7.71 25.03
N ASP A 132 7.89 -6.65 25.60
CA ASP A 132 8.00 -6.36 27.04
C ASP A 132 7.12 -7.26 27.94
N GLN A 133 6.21 -8.06 27.36
CA GLN A 133 5.36 -9.01 28.10
C GLN A 133 5.98 -10.40 28.31
N HIS A 134 7.19 -10.66 27.82
CA HIS A 134 7.85 -11.97 27.90
C HIS A 134 9.24 -11.97 28.56
N THR A 135 9.58 -10.91 29.32
CA THR A 135 10.77 -10.89 30.20
C THR A 135 10.39 -11.05 31.66
#